data_AF-A0A3D3G5E5-F1
#
_entry.id   AF-A0A3D3G5E5-F1
#
_cell.length_a   1.000
_cell.length_b   1.000
_cell.length_c   1.000
_cell.angle_alpha   90.00
_cell.angle_beta   90.00
_cell.angle_gamma   90.00
#
_symmetry.space_group_name_H-M   'P 1'
#
loop_
_entity.id
_entity.type
_entity.pdbx_description
1 polymer ?
#
loop_
_entity_poly.entity_id
_entity_poly.type
_entity_poly.pdbx_seq_one_letter_code
_entity_poly.pdbx_strand_id
1 'polypeptide(L)'
;MNIIEEFKKVRDIPYRIPLSPQEPDNCCSGKSERLFKIFEEVGYEVRYIVCTFHWSDMRLPAKVQEIAHEDKCTHSYLEVKIGDEWIKVDATWDKELKSVFNVNDWNGKSHTKVAVPVKECFSSEESAEIMQKGTTEEATKEDRQKNGEFYKAFNDWLAEIRIKSLRGSE
;
A
#
# COMPACT_ATOMS: atom_id res chain seq x y z
N MET A 1 3.07 -23.28 -5.86
CA MET A 1 2.57 -21.91 -6.11
C MET A 1 3.73 -21.04 -6.55
N ASN A 2 3.57 -20.17 -7.57
CA ASN A 2 4.63 -19.27 -8.01
C ASN A 2 4.46 -17.91 -7.33
N ILE A 3 5.27 -17.65 -6.30
CA ILE A 3 5.16 -16.44 -5.47
C ILE A 3 5.39 -15.13 -6.25
N ILE A 4 6.12 -15.17 -7.36
CA ILE A 4 6.34 -13.99 -8.22
C ILE A 4 5.03 -13.63 -8.93
N GLU A 5 4.32 -14.64 -9.43
CA GLU A 5 3.04 -14.41 -10.11
C GLU A 5 1.95 -14.03 -9.12
N GLU A 6 1.95 -14.59 -7.90
CA GLU A 6 1.04 -14.13 -6.84
C GLU A 6 1.33 -12.68 -6.41
N PHE A 7 2.62 -12.30 -6.29
CA PHE A 7 3.01 -10.91 -6.08
C PHE A 7 2.44 -9.99 -7.15
N LYS A 8 2.60 -10.36 -8.44
CA LYS A 8 2.06 -9.56 -9.55
C LYS A 8 0.53 -9.48 -9.53
N LYS A 9 -0.16 -10.58 -9.22
CA LYS A 9 -1.62 -10.59 -9.08
C LYS A 9 -2.08 -9.63 -7.99
N VAL A 10 -1.48 -9.67 -6.80
CA VAL A 10 -1.84 -8.75 -5.72
C VAL A 10 -1.46 -7.32 -6.08
N ARG A 11 -0.26 -7.08 -6.63
CA ARG A 11 0.19 -5.76 -7.08
C ARG A 11 -0.78 -5.14 -8.08
N ASP A 12 -1.23 -5.90 -9.07
CA ASP A 12 -2.10 -5.42 -10.15
C ASP A 12 -3.57 -5.23 -9.72
N ILE A 13 -3.93 -5.55 -8.47
CA ILE A 13 -5.23 -5.13 -7.92
C ILE A 13 -5.22 -3.60 -7.82
N PRO A 14 -6.17 -2.87 -8.45
CA PRO A 14 -6.16 -1.41 -8.44
C PRO A 14 -6.13 -0.86 -7.02
N TYR A 15 -5.07 -0.12 -6.68
CA TYR A 15 -4.96 0.55 -5.39
C TYR A 15 -6.13 1.50 -5.18
N ARG A 16 -6.79 1.38 -4.03
CA ARG A 16 -7.89 2.25 -3.63
C ARG A 16 -7.99 2.28 -2.11
N ILE A 17 -8.11 3.48 -1.55
CA ILE A 17 -8.42 3.66 -0.13
C ILE A 17 -9.94 3.50 0.07
N PRO A 18 -10.40 2.57 0.91
CA PRO A 18 -11.84 2.33 1.10
C PRO A 18 -12.53 3.54 1.73
N LEU A 19 -13.61 4.02 1.12
CA LEU A 19 -14.39 5.16 1.64
C LEU A 19 -15.54 4.73 2.54
N SER A 20 -15.83 3.43 2.63
CA SER A 20 -16.83 2.84 3.54
C SER A 20 -16.38 1.45 4.00
N PRO A 21 -16.93 0.93 5.11
CA PRO A 21 -16.61 -0.42 5.59
C PRO A 21 -17.01 -1.55 4.63
N GLN A 22 -17.90 -1.28 3.67
CA GLN A 22 -18.36 -2.26 2.69
C GLN A 22 -17.46 -2.33 1.44
N GLU A 23 -16.57 -1.35 1.24
CA GLU A 23 -15.59 -1.38 0.16
C GLU A 23 -14.46 -2.38 0.48
N PRO A 24 -13.97 -3.13 -0.52
CA PRO A 24 -12.83 -4.02 -0.32
C PRO A 24 -11.58 -3.20 0.04
N ASP A 25 -10.83 -3.65 1.04
CA ASP A 25 -9.52 -3.07 1.34
C ASP A 25 -8.51 -3.45 0.26
N ASN A 26 -8.32 -2.55 -0.68
CA ASN A 26 -7.31 -2.62 -1.74
C ASN A 26 -6.23 -1.55 -1.54
N CYS A 27 -6.07 -1.01 -0.32
CA CYS A 27 -4.99 -0.10 -0.01
C CYS A 27 -3.73 -0.86 0.43
N CYS A 28 -2.76 -0.18 1.06
CA CYS A 28 -1.49 -0.81 1.44
C CYS A 28 -1.69 -1.96 2.44
N SER A 29 -2.56 -1.79 3.45
CA SER A 29 -2.87 -2.81 4.46
C SER A 29 -3.51 -4.05 3.85
N GLY A 30 -4.61 -3.90 3.10
CA GLY A 30 -5.33 -5.05 2.54
C GLY A 30 -4.50 -5.81 1.51
N LYS A 31 -3.67 -5.13 0.71
CA LYS A 31 -2.76 -5.79 -0.23
C LYS A 31 -1.62 -6.51 0.49
N SER A 32 -1.05 -5.91 1.53
CA SER A 32 -0.04 -6.56 2.38
C SER A 32 -0.62 -7.78 3.10
N GLU A 33 -1.85 -7.70 3.63
CA GLU A 33 -2.50 -8.83 4.28
C GLU A 33 -2.72 -10.01 3.33
N ARG A 34 -3.16 -9.75 2.09
CA ARG A 34 -3.30 -10.80 1.06
C ARG A 34 -1.98 -11.48 0.77
N LEU A 35 -0.90 -10.71 0.59
CA LEU A 35 0.42 -11.29 0.36
C LEU A 35 0.94 -12.05 1.58
N PHE A 36 0.69 -11.56 2.79
CA PHE A 36 1.07 -12.23 4.02
C PHE A 36 0.53 -13.65 4.03
N LYS A 37 -0.78 -13.81 3.82
CA LYS A 37 -1.45 -15.12 3.79
C LYS A 37 -0.88 -16.03 2.71
N ILE A 38 -0.67 -15.50 1.50
CA ILE A 38 -0.09 -16.27 0.38
C ILE A 38 1.31 -16.79 0.74
N PHE A 39 2.18 -15.95 1.32
CA PHE A 39 3.54 -16.35 1.65
C PHE A 39 3.57 -17.33 2.84
N GLU A 40 2.73 -17.11 3.85
CA GLU A 40 2.57 -18.00 5.01
C GLU A 40 2.09 -19.38 4.58
N GLU A 41 1.10 -19.45 3.67
CA GLU A 41 0.60 -20.73 3.10
C GLU A 41 1.67 -21.50 2.32
N VAL A 42 2.67 -20.83 1.76
CA VAL A 42 3.82 -21.47 1.07
C VAL A 42 4.90 -21.89 2.06
N GLY A 43 4.83 -21.44 3.31
CA GLY A 43 5.79 -21.76 4.37
C GLY A 43 6.92 -20.75 4.53
N TYR A 44 6.77 -19.52 4.03
CA TYR A 44 7.72 -18.44 4.33
C TYR A 44 7.44 -17.85 5.72
N GLU A 45 8.51 -17.53 6.45
CA GLU A 45 8.40 -16.63 7.60
C GLU A 45 8.15 -15.20 7.10
N VAL A 46 7.06 -14.58 7.54
CA VAL A 46 6.65 -13.24 7.11
C VAL A 46 6.30 -12.40 8.32
N ARG A 47 6.61 -11.11 8.24
CA ARG A 47 6.21 -10.11 9.23
C ARG A 47 5.77 -8.82 8.56
N TYR A 48 4.86 -8.11 9.21
CA TYR A 48 4.50 -6.75 8.82
C TYR A 48 5.60 -5.78 9.23
N ILE A 49 5.83 -4.79 8.38
CA ILE A 49 6.52 -3.57 8.76
C ILE A 49 5.60 -2.39 8.46
N VAL A 50 5.40 -1.55 9.46
CA VAL A 50 4.71 -0.27 9.33
C VAL A 50 5.75 0.83 9.40
N CYS A 51 5.57 1.84 8.57
CA CYS A 51 6.36 3.05 8.58
C CYS A 51 5.46 4.28 8.51
N THR A 52 6.01 5.45 8.83
CA THR A 52 5.33 6.73 8.67
C THR A 52 5.85 7.46 7.44
N PHE A 53 4.97 8.23 6.82
CA PHE A 53 5.29 9.14 5.73
C PHE A 53 4.40 10.39 5.84
N HIS A 54 4.73 11.43 5.07
CA HIS A 54 3.85 12.59 4.92
C HIS A 54 3.26 12.63 3.50
N TRP A 55 1.98 12.95 3.39
CA TRP A 55 1.32 13.17 2.11
C TRP A 55 1.94 14.34 1.33
N SER A 56 2.46 15.34 2.04
CA SER A 56 3.17 16.48 1.48
C SER A 56 4.49 16.12 0.78
N ASP A 57 5.11 14.99 1.13
CA ASP A 57 6.29 14.47 0.43
C ASP A 57 5.93 13.65 -0.82
N MET A 58 4.66 13.27 -0.96
CA MET A 58 4.15 12.60 -2.15
C MET A 58 3.96 13.64 -3.26
N ARG A 59 4.34 13.29 -4.48
CA ARG A 59 4.18 14.16 -5.66
C ARG A 59 2.74 14.14 -6.17
N LEU A 60 1.81 14.63 -5.36
CA LEU A 60 0.39 14.70 -5.68
C LEU A 60 0.08 15.96 -6.50
N PRO A 61 -0.99 15.97 -7.31
CA PRO A 61 -1.44 17.20 -7.96
C PRO A 61 -2.04 18.16 -6.92
N ALA A 62 -1.87 19.47 -7.14
CA ALA A 62 -2.36 20.52 -6.23
C ALA A 62 -3.84 20.33 -5.85
N LYS A 63 -4.69 19.98 -6.82
CA LYS A 63 -6.13 19.72 -6.61
C LYS A 63 -6.45 18.62 -5.57
N VAL A 64 -5.51 17.72 -5.31
CA VAL A 64 -5.63 16.67 -4.27
C VAL A 64 -4.93 17.14 -3.00
N GLN A 65 -3.74 17.71 -3.11
CA GLN A 65 -2.91 18.11 -1.98
C GLN A 65 -3.52 19.26 -1.14
N GLU A 66 -4.33 20.13 -1.75
CA GLU A 66 -4.96 21.27 -1.08
C GLU A 66 -6.21 20.88 -0.25
N ILE A 67 -6.73 19.67 -0.40
CA ILE A 67 -7.88 19.19 0.37
C ILE A 67 -7.43 18.93 1.81
N ALA A 68 -8.21 19.35 2.81
CA ALA A 68 -7.85 19.16 4.21
C ALA A 68 -7.68 17.67 4.56
N HIS A 69 -6.56 17.34 5.21
CA HIS A 69 -6.21 16.00 5.68
C HIS A 69 -5.11 16.06 6.74
N GLU A 70 -4.93 14.97 7.48
CA GLU A 70 -3.75 14.74 8.30
C GLU A 70 -2.55 14.43 7.39
N ASP A 71 -1.52 15.27 7.44
CA ASP A 71 -0.34 15.10 6.57
C ASP A 71 0.44 13.84 6.93
N LYS A 72 0.59 13.53 8.23
CA LYS A 72 1.27 12.32 8.70
C LYS A 72 0.36 11.11 8.57
N CYS A 73 0.81 10.09 7.86
CA CYS A 73 0.09 8.85 7.63
C CYS A 73 1.03 7.63 7.83
N THR A 74 0.45 6.43 7.90
CA THR A 74 1.18 5.18 7.99
C THR A 74 1.10 4.40 6.68
N HIS A 75 2.15 3.64 6.41
CA HIS A 75 2.24 2.74 5.26
C HIS A 75 2.74 1.38 5.72
N SER A 76 2.08 0.31 5.27
CA SER A 76 2.46 -1.06 5.59
C SER A 76 2.98 -1.80 4.37
N TYR A 77 3.99 -2.63 4.61
CA TYR A 77 4.55 -3.58 3.66
C TYR A 77 5.02 -4.83 4.42
N LEU A 78 5.57 -5.82 3.71
CA LEU A 78 6.04 -7.06 4.31
C LEU A 78 7.55 -7.16 4.32
N GLU A 79 8.08 -7.84 5.33
CA GLU A 79 9.37 -8.50 5.25
C GLU A 79 9.17 -10.01 5.20
N VAL A 80 9.78 -10.65 4.21
CA VAL A 80 9.72 -12.09 3.96
C VAL A 80 11.12 -12.65 4.13
N LYS A 81 11.26 -13.71 4.93
CA LYS A 81 12.56 -14.35 5.14
C LYS A 81 12.90 -15.22 3.94
N ILE A 82 13.98 -14.89 3.24
CA ILE A 82 14.45 -15.62 2.05
C ILE A 82 15.91 -15.98 2.28
N GLY A 83 16.17 -17.28 2.50
CA GLY A 83 17.46 -17.71 3.05
C GLY A 83 17.62 -17.17 4.47
N ASP A 84 18.74 -16.50 4.72
CA ASP A 84 19.07 -15.92 6.03
C ASP A 84 18.73 -14.42 6.15
N GLU A 85 18.09 -13.84 5.13
CA GLU A 85 17.81 -12.39 5.06
C GLU A 85 16.31 -12.09 5.10
N TRP A 86 15.96 -10.97 5.75
CA TRP A 86 14.62 -10.40 5.69
C TRP A 86 14.51 -9.45 4.50
N ILE A 87 13.73 -9.86 3.50
CA ILE A 87 13.58 -9.15 2.24
C ILE A 87 12.30 -8.32 2.27
N LYS A 88 12.42 -7.04 1.92
CA LYS A 88 11.27 -6.12 1.83
C LYS A 88 10.46 -6.44 0.59
N VAL A 89 9.14 -6.57 0.76
CA VAL A 89 8.18 -6.87 -0.29
C VAL A 89 6.98 -5.93 -0.18
N ASP A 90 6.83 -5.06 -1.17
CA ASP A 90 5.81 -4.02 -1.22
C ASP A 90 5.11 -4.03 -2.61
N ALA A 91 3.82 -4.38 -2.61
CA ALA A 91 2.98 -4.51 -3.80
C ALA A 91 1.92 -3.41 -3.92
N THR A 92 2.17 -2.24 -3.34
CA THR A 92 1.16 -1.18 -3.16
C THR A 92 0.60 -0.66 -4.47
N TRP A 93 1.45 -0.10 -5.32
CA TRP A 93 1.03 0.55 -6.56
C TRP A 93 0.79 -0.48 -7.67
N ASP A 94 -0.40 -0.46 -8.28
CA ASP A 94 -0.71 -1.23 -9.49
C ASP A 94 0.01 -0.68 -10.72
N LYS A 95 0.23 -1.55 -11.71
CA LYS A 95 1.05 -1.26 -12.90
C LYS A 95 0.60 -0.06 -13.70
N GLU A 96 -0.70 0.25 -13.70
CA GLU A 96 -1.27 1.38 -14.41
C GLU A 96 -0.83 2.73 -13.84
N LEU A 97 -0.31 2.76 -12.62
CA LEU A 97 0.18 3.97 -11.93
C LEU A 97 1.68 4.25 -12.13
N LYS A 98 2.38 3.47 -12.96
CA LYS A 98 3.83 3.60 -13.19
C LYS A 98 4.31 4.98 -13.64
N SER A 99 3.42 5.81 -14.20
CA SER A 99 3.75 7.16 -14.67
C SER A 99 3.89 8.18 -13.53
N VAL A 100 3.36 7.87 -12.35
CA VAL A 100 3.34 8.79 -11.19
C VAL A 100 4.00 8.18 -9.95
N PHE A 101 4.03 6.85 -9.84
CA PHE A 101 4.63 6.14 -8.71
C PHE A 101 5.65 5.09 -9.13
N ASN A 102 6.53 4.74 -8.21
CA ASN A 102 7.45 3.62 -8.37
C ASN A 102 6.69 2.30 -8.15
N VAL A 103 6.20 1.71 -9.24
CA VAL A 103 5.60 0.37 -9.22
C VAL A 103 6.71 -0.68 -9.14
N ASN A 104 6.63 -1.55 -8.15
CA ASN A 104 7.62 -2.61 -7.96
C ASN A 104 7.39 -3.78 -8.93
N ASP A 105 8.48 -4.33 -9.45
CA ASP A 105 8.52 -5.67 -10.04
C ASP A 105 9.46 -6.52 -9.20
N TRP A 106 8.97 -7.65 -8.69
CA TRP A 106 9.70 -8.46 -7.73
C TRP A 106 10.16 -9.76 -8.36
N ASN A 107 11.45 -10.08 -8.17
CA ASN A 107 12.07 -11.29 -8.70
C ASN A 107 11.99 -12.48 -7.74
N GLY A 108 11.31 -12.34 -6.61
CA GLY A 108 11.19 -13.39 -5.59
C GLY A 108 12.41 -13.56 -4.69
N LYS A 109 13.40 -12.65 -4.74
CA LYS A 109 14.67 -12.79 -4.00
C LYS A 109 15.20 -11.49 -3.39
N SER A 110 15.15 -10.39 -4.13
CA SER A 110 15.74 -9.12 -3.68
C SER A 110 14.69 -8.17 -3.11
N HIS A 111 15.14 -7.19 -2.34
CA HIS A 111 14.26 -6.13 -1.82
C HIS A 111 13.50 -5.42 -2.94
N THR A 112 12.22 -5.16 -2.72
CA THR A 112 11.49 -4.10 -3.42
C THR A 112 11.76 -2.74 -2.78
N LYS A 113 11.39 -1.65 -3.45
CA LYS A 113 11.37 -0.33 -2.82
C LYS A 113 10.10 -0.17 -2.00
N VAL A 114 10.15 0.65 -0.94
CA VAL A 114 8.94 1.05 -0.20
C VAL A 114 8.16 2.05 -1.05
N ALA A 115 6.83 1.91 -1.07
CA ALA A 115 5.95 2.67 -1.94
C ALA A 115 5.92 4.19 -1.68
N VAL A 116 6.31 4.61 -0.48
CA VAL A 116 6.25 5.99 0.01
C VAL A 116 7.63 6.49 0.51
N PRO A 117 7.87 7.81 0.55
CA PRO A 117 9.04 8.41 1.21
C PRO A 117 9.00 8.19 2.72
N VAL A 118 9.69 7.17 3.19
CA VAL A 118 9.71 6.78 4.62
C VAL A 118 10.34 7.87 5.49
N LYS A 119 9.69 8.19 6.61
CA LYS A 119 10.24 9.00 7.71
C LYS A 119 10.81 8.13 8.81
N GLU A 120 9.98 7.24 9.36
CA GLU A 120 10.33 6.36 10.47
C GLU A 120 9.72 4.97 10.25
N CYS A 121 10.45 3.92 10.61
CA CYS A 121 9.92 2.55 10.62
C CYS A 121 9.73 2.10 12.07
N PHE A 122 8.60 1.44 12.33
CA PHE A 122 8.35 0.75 13.59
C PHE A 122 9.08 -0.60 13.61
N SER A 123 9.30 -1.15 14.81
CA SER A 123 9.75 -2.55 14.96
C SER A 123 8.70 -3.53 14.43
N SER A 124 9.08 -4.79 14.22
CA SER A 124 8.13 -5.82 13.76
C SER A 124 7.01 -6.07 14.78
N GLU A 125 7.30 -5.99 16.08
CA GLU A 125 6.31 -6.13 17.15
C GLU A 125 5.31 -4.97 17.13
N GLU A 126 5.79 -3.72 17.13
CA GLU A 126 4.95 -2.52 17.05
C GLU A 126 4.12 -2.50 15.75
N SER A 127 4.72 -2.92 14.63
CA SER A 127 4.04 -3.01 13.34
C SER A 127 2.85 -3.98 13.38
N ALA A 128 3.02 -5.14 14.03
CA ALA A 128 1.94 -6.10 14.21
C ALA A 128 0.80 -5.53 15.08
N GLU A 129 1.13 -4.79 16.14
CA GLU A 129 0.13 -4.10 16.96
C GLU A 129 -0.63 -3.02 16.18
N ILE A 130 0.07 -2.22 15.37
CA ILE A 130 -0.55 -1.16 14.56
C ILE A 130 -1.51 -1.78 13.54
N MET A 131 -1.10 -2.87 12.88
CA MET A 131 -1.97 -3.58 11.93
C MET A 131 -3.24 -4.13 12.59
N GLN A 132 -3.16 -4.60 13.85
CA GLN A 132 -4.35 -5.05 14.59
C GLN A 132 -5.25 -3.91 15.08
N LYS A 133 -4.67 -2.79 15.52
CA LYS A 133 -5.43 -1.62 16.01
C LYS A 133 -6.08 -0.83 14.88
N GLY A 134 -5.42 -0.74 13.72
CA GLY A 134 -5.90 0.01 12.56
C GLY A 134 -7.15 -0.56 11.91
N THR A 135 -7.52 -1.81 12.22
CA THR A 135 -8.72 -2.48 11.68
C THR A 135 -9.97 -2.28 12.54
N THR A 136 -9.92 -1.52 13.64
CA THR A 136 -11.10 -1.28 14.47
C THR A 136 -12.10 -0.33 13.78
N GLU A 137 -13.39 -0.51 14.05
CA GLU A 137 -14.44 0.33 13.47
C GLU A 137 -14.29 1.80 13.90
N GLU A 138 -13.89 2.03 15.15
CA GLU A 138 -13.65 3.37 15.68
C GLU A 138 -12.50 4.07 14.98
N ALA A 139 -11.35 3.39 14.81
CA ALA A 139 -10.17 3.97 14.16
C ALA A 139 -10.46 4.29 12.69
N THR A 140 -11.11 3.37 11.97
CA THR A 140 -11.46 3.60 10.55
C THR A 140 -12.51 4.70 10.39
N LYS A 141 -13.42 4.87 11.36
CA LYS A 141 -14.40 5.96 11.35
C LYS A 141 -13.75 7.32 11.60
N GLU A 142 -12.86 7.42 12.58
CA GLU A 142 -12.14 8.65 12.88
C GLU A 142 -11.26 9.10 11.70
N ASP A 143 -10.50 8.16 11.13
CA ASP A 143 -9.65 8.42 9.95
C ASP A 143 -10.49 8.93 8.76
N ARG A 144 -11.62 8.28 8.46
CA ARG A 144 -12.52 8.74 7.39
C ARG A 144 -13.13 10.12 7.66
N GLN A 145 -13.42 10.46 8.92
CA GLN A 145 -13.96 11.79 9.25
C GLN A 145 -12.95 12.90 8.98
N LYS A 146 -11.65 12.62 9.17
CA LYS A 146 -10.57 13.59 8.96
C LYS A 146 -10.09 13.65 7.52
N ASN A 147 -10.01 12.49 6.86
CA ASN A 147 -9.28 12.32 5.60
C ASN A 147 -10.18 11.90 4.42
N GLY A 148 -11.48 11.68 4.63
CA GLY A 148 -12.37 11.08 3.63
C GLY A 148 -12.50 11.86 2.33
N GLU A 149 -12.58 13.20 2.38
CA GLU A 149 -12.61 14.03 1.17
C GLU A 149 -11.31 13.94 0.38
N PHE A 150 -10.18 13.96 1.10
CA PHE A 150 -8.85 13.78 0.51
C PHE A 150 -8.71 12.40 -0.13
N TYR A 151 -9.10 11.32 0.57
CA TYR A 151 -9.07 9.96 0.02
C TYR A 151 -9.94 9.80 -1.21
N LYS A 152 -11.12 10.43 -1.23
CA LYS A 152 -11.98 10.44 -2.41
C LYS A 152 -11.28 11.10 -3.59
N ALA A 153 -10.75 12.31 -3.41
CA ALA A 153 -10.06 13.02 -4.48
C ALA A 153 -8.78 12.31 -4.95
N PHE A 154 -8.03 11.72 -4.01
CA PHE A 154 -6.86 10.89 -4.32
C PHE A 154 -7.27 9.69 -5.17
N ASN A 155 -8.30 8.93 -4.76
CA ASN A 155 -8.83 7.81 -5.52
C ASN A 155 -9.33 8.22 -6.93
N ASP A 156 -10.02 9.35 -7.04
CA ASP A 156 -10.51 9.89 -8.32
C ASP A 156 -9.34 10.25 -9.24
N TRP A 157 -8.28 10.86 -8.70
CA TRP A 157 -7.06 11.14 -9.45
C TRP A 157 -6.34 9.86 -9.91
N LEU A 158 -6.25 8.83 -9.07
CA LEU A 158 -5.70 7.54 -9.51
C LEU A 158 -6.50 6.95 -10.67
N ALA A 159 -7.84 7.04 -10.64
CA ALA A 159 -8.68 6.59 -11.74
C ALA A 159 -8.39 7.35 -13.04
N GLU A 160 -8.19 8.67 -12.98
CA GLU A 160 -7.79 9.48 -14.14
C GLU A 160 -6.46 9.02 -14.73
N ILE A 161 -5.45 8.71 -13.89
CA ILE A 161 -4.15 8.21 -14.34
C ILE A 161 -4.30 6.87 -15.07
N ARG A 162 -5.10 5.94 -14.52
CA ARG A 162 -5.35 4.64 -15.14
C ARG A 162 -6.02 4.77 -16.51
N ILE A 163 -7.03 5.65 -16.63
CA ILE A 163 -7.69 5.93 -17.92
C ILE A 163 -6.70 6.47 -18.95
N LYS A 164 -5.81 7.39 -18.55
CA LYS A 164 -4.77 7.93 -19.44
C LYS A 164 -3.77 6.87 -19.86
N SER A 165 -3.37 6.00 -18.93
CA SER A 165 -2.42 4.90 -19.17
C SER A 165 -2.95 3.94 -20.24
N LEU A 166 -4.24 3.60 -20.20
CA LEU A 166 -4.90 2.74 -21.19
C LEU A 166 -5.01 3.39 -22.59
N ARG A 167 -5.22 4.71 -22.64
CA ARG A 167 -5.31 5.46 -23.91
C ARG A 167 -3.96 5.75 -24.55
N GLY A 168 -2.87 5.76 -23.78
CA GLY A 168 -1.51 5.97 -24.27
C GLY A 168 -0.78 4.68 -24.69
N SER A 169 -1.45 3.53 -24.60
CA SER A 169 -0.96 2.23 -25.08
C SER A 169 -1.54 1.80 -26.44
N GLU A 170 -2.33 2.66 -27.08
CA GLU A 170 -2.75 2.57 -28.49
C GLU A 170 -1.80 3.35 -29.39
#